data_AF-A0A7K1JH72-F1
#
_entry.id   AF-A0A7K1JH72-F1
#
_cell.length_a   1.000
_cell.length_b   1.000
_cell.length_c   1.000
_cell.angle_alpha   90.00
_cell.angle_beta   90.00
_cell.angle_gamma   90.00
#
_symmetry.space_group_name_H-M   'P 1'
#
loop_
_entity.id
_entity.type
_entity.pdbx_description
1 polymer ?
#
loop_
_entity_poly.entity_id
_entity_poly.type
_entity_poly.pdbx_seq_one_letter_code
_entity_poly.pdbx_strand_id
1 'polypeptide(L)' 'MALDSIKYKVDPQRAFEHVLVVSAGDAIIITDLQGEVLAEHTRPAPGITYVGNGRPSGPRPKTEELSPKS' A
#
# COMPACT_ATOMS: atom_id res chain seq x y z
N MET A 1 -19.57 -14.25 9.18
CA MET A 1 -19.26 -12.84 8.90
C MET A 1 -17.80 -12.77 8.49
N ALA A 2 -17.49 -12.37 7.26
CA ALA A 2 -16.12 -12.15 6.85
C ALA A 2 -15.67 -10.79 7.39
N LEU A 3 -14.47 -10.71 7.98
CA LEU A 3 -13.88 -9.44 8.35
C LEU A 3 -13.49 -8.73 7.05
N ASP A 4 -14.20 -7.67 6.67
CA ASP A 4 -13.83 -6.84 5.53
C ASP A 4 -12.44 -6.25 5.82
N SER A 5 -11.44 -6.74 5.09
CA SER A 5 -10.06 -6.29 5.22
C SER A 5 -9.65 -5.56 3.95
N ILE A 6 -9.30 -4.28 4.09
CA ILE A 6 -8.81 -3.44 3.01
C ILE A 6 -7.29 -3.35 3.14
N LYS A 7 -6.58 -3.62 2.05
CA LYS A 7 -5.12 -3.52 1.98
C LYS A 7 -4.74 -2.17 1.38
N TYR A 8 -3.99 -1.38 2.14
CA TYR A 8 -3.43 -0.11 1.66
C TYR A 8 -1.95 -0.30 1.35
N LYS A 9 -1.55 0.06 0.12
CA LYS A 9 -0.14 0.16 -0.23
C LYS A 9 0.40 1.48 0.28
N VAL A 10 1.47 1.43 1.07
CA VAL A 10 2.16 2.61 1.59
C VAL A 10 3.43 2.86 0.76
N ASP A 11 4.55 2.24 1.12
CA ASP A 11 5.81 2.30 0.38
C ASP A 11 6.50 0.92 0.37
N PRO A 12 6.88 0.38 -0.80
CA PRO A 12 7.61 -0.90 -0.88
C PRO A 12 8.98 -0.89 -0.18
N GLN A 13 9.60 0.28 0.04
CA GLN A 13 10.89 0.38 0.73
C GLN A 13 10.80 0.25 2.26
N ARG A 14 9.59 0.33 2.82
CA ARG A 14 9.33 0.33 4.28
C ARG A 14 8.79 -1.02 4.76
N ALA A 15 9.28 -2.11 4.19
CA ALA A 15 8.82 -3.44 4.55
C ALA A 15 9.11 -3.73 6.03
N PHE A 16 8.12 -4.29 6.73
CA PHE A 16 8.18 -4.67 8.14
C PHE A 16 8.28 -3.52 9.16
N GLU A 17 8.23 -2.26 8.72
CA GLU A 17 8.12 -1.11 9.63
C GLU A 17 6.72 -1.05 10.26
N HIS A 18 6.66 -0.66 11.53
CA HIS A 18 5.39 -0.38 12.21
C HIS A 18 4.87 1.00 11.82
N VAL A 19 3.55 1.09 11.68
CA VAL A 19 2.84 2.32 11.34
C VAL A 19 1.68 2.52 12.31
N LEU A 20 1.28 3.77 12.47
CA LEU A 20 0.01 4.13 13.12
C LEU A 20 -1.03 4.38 12.03
N VAL A 21 -2.21 3.80 12.22
CA VAL A 21 -3.36 4.02 11.34
C VAL A 21 -4.43 4.77 12.11
N VAL A 22 -4.76 5.97 11.63
CA VAL A 22 -5.77 6.84 12.22
C VAL A 22 -6.96 6.91 11.27
N SER A 23 -8.16 6.64 11.80
CA SER A 23 -9.43 6.89 11.10
C SER A 23 -10.02 8.19 11.63
N ALA A 24 -10.17 9.20 10.78
CA ALA A 24 -10.74 10.50 11.11
C ALA A 24 -11.88 10.82 10.14
N GLY A 25 -13.12 10.48 10.54
CA GLY A 25 -14.25 10.51 9.62
C GLY A 25 -14.04 9.55 8.44
N ASP A 26 -14.07 10.09 7.22
CA ASP A 26 -13.79 9.35 6.00
C ASP A 26 -12.31 9.32 5.62
N ALA A 27 -11.43 9.98 6.36
CA ALA A 27 -10.00 9.92 6.14
C ALA A 27 -9.37 8.70 6.86
N ILE A 28 -8.47 8.03 6.15
CA ILE A 28 -7.53 7.04 6.66
C ILE A 28 -6.14 7.63 6.50
N ILE A 29 -5.50 7.94 7.62
CA ILE A 29 -4.17 8.53 7.68
C ILE A 29 -3.22 7.48 8.21
N ILE A 30 -2.13 7.24 7.49
CA ILE A 30 -1.08 6.29 7.86
C ILE A 30 0.17 7.11 8.16
N THR A 31 0.67 6.99 9.39
CA THR A 31 1.89 7.66 9.83
C THR A 31 2.94 6.66 10.28
N ASP A 32 4.20 7.10 10.35
CA ASP A 32 5.19 6.39 11.16
C ASP A 32 4.91 6.57 12.67
N LEU A 33 5.80 6.04 13.50
CA LEU A 33 5.67 6.12 14.96
C LEU A 33 6.03 7.50 15.52
N GLN A 34 6.65 8.37 14.72
CA GLN A 34 7.03 9.74 15.07
C GLN A 34 5.98 10.77 14.64
N GLY A 35 5.00 10.34 13.84
CA GLY A 35 3.89 11.15 13.36
C GLY A 35 4.06 11.69 11.95
N GLU A 36 5.10 11.28 11.22
CA GLU A 36 5.27 11.65 9.81
C GLU A 36 4.21 10.95 8.95
N VAL A 37 3.53 11.69 8.10
CA VAL A 37 2.47 11.15 7.24
C VAL A 37 3.10 10.40 6.07
N LEU A 38 2.84 9.09 6.00
CA LEU A 38 3.33 8.22 4.94
C LEU A 38 2.32 8.08 3.79
N ALA A 39 1.02 8.10 4.11
CA ALA A 39 -0.07 8.07 3.15
C ALA A 39 -1.36 8.65 3.74
N GLU A 40 -2.16 9.26 2.88
CA GLU A 40 -3.50 9.74 3.18
C GLU A 40 -4.48 9.21 2.14
N HIS A 41 -5.58 8.63 2.59
CA HIS A 41 -6.62 8.06 1.74
C HIS A 41 -7.99 8.42 2.26
N THR A 42 -8.96 8.58 1.35
CA THR A 42 -10.37 8.53 1.72
C THR A 42 -10.83 7.07 1.79
N ARG A 43 -11.80 6.78 2.65
CA ARG A 43 -12.45 5.48 2.74
C ARG A 43 -12.93 5.07 1.34
N PRO A 44 -12.50 3.91 0.82
CA PRO A 44 -12.86 3.51 -0.52
C PRO A 44 -14.32 3.06 -0.57
N ALA A 45 -14.89 3.08 -1.77
CA ALA A 45 -16.25 2.59 -2.00
C ALA A 45 -16.40 1.11 -1.58
N PRO A 46 -17.61 0.66 -1.22
CA PRO A 46 -17.87 -0.75 -0.91
C PRO A 46 -17.40 -1.70 -2.02
N GLY A 47 -16.81 -2.82 -1.64
CA GLY A 47 -16.27 -3.82 -2.56
C GLY A 47 -14.80 -3.60 -2.97
N ILE A 48 -14.21 -2.45 -2.65
CA ILE A 48 -12.77 -2.23 -2.83
C ILE A 48 -12.00 -2.90 -1.69
N THR A 49 -11.09 -3.81 -2.06
CA THR A 49 -10.24 -4.56 -1.11
C THR A 49 -8.78 -4.12 -1.15
N TYR A 50 -8.38 -3.30 -2.14
CA TYR A 50 -7.02 -2.84 -2.33
C TYR A 50 -6.96 -1.37 -2.75
N VAL A 51 -6.13 -0.59 -2.07
CA VAL A 51 -5.86 0.82 -2.36
C VAL A 51 -4.38 0.97 -2.67
N GLY A 52 -4.06 1.42 -3.89
CA GLY A 52 -2.69 1.70 -4.32
C GLY A 52 -2.15 3.01 -3.72
N ASN A 53 -0.83 3.20 -3.78
CA ASN A 53 -0.16 4.38 -3.25
C ASN A 53 -0.10 5.57 -4.23
N GLY A 54 -1.01 5.61 -5.22
CA GLY A 54 -1.07 6.67 -6.24
C GLY A 54 0.13 6.78 -7.19
N ARG A 55 1.21 6.02 -6.98
CA ARG A 55 2.40 6.03 -7.85
C ARG A 55 2.17 5.11 -9.05
N PRO A 56 2.60 5.52 -10.27
CA PRO A 56 2.59 4.65 -11.43
C PRO A 56 3.32 3.34 -11.16
N SER A 57 2.92 2.27 -11.84
CA SER A 57 3.73 1.05 -11.84
C SER A 57 5.13 1.37 -12.33
N GLY A 58 6.15 0.91 -11.59
CA GLY A 58 7.53 1.00 -12.05
C GLY A 58 7.74 0.24 -13.37
N PRO A 59 8.82 0.55 -14.11
CA PRO A 59 9.15 -0.15 -15.34
C PRO A 59 9.27 -1.66 -15.08
N ARG A 60 8.65 -2.46 -15.93
CA ARG A 60 8.80 -3.92 -15.89
C ARG A 60 10.26 -4.25 -16.17
N PRO A 61 10.96 -5.04 -15.32
CA PRO A 61 12.30 -5.50 -15.63
C PRO A 61 12.28 -6.22 -16.98
N LYS A 62 13.12 -5.77 -17.91
CA LYS A 62 13.33 -6.46 -19.18
C LYS A 62 14.28 -7.61 -18.88
N THR A 63 13.79 -8.84 -18.91
CA THR A 63 14.64 -10.04 -18.85
C THR A 63 15.49 -10.05 -20.12
N GLU A 64 16.71 -9.51 -20.06
CA GLU A 64 17.68 -9.62 -21.16
C GLU A 64 18.46 -10.93 -21.12
N GLU A 65 18.36 -11.69 -20.03
CA GLU A 65 19.08 -12.96 -19.86
C GLU A 65 18.10 -14.14 -19.96
N LEU A 66 18.14 -14.83 -21.10
CA LEU A 66 17.51 -16.13 -21.27
C LEU A 66 18.09 -17.08 -20.22
N SER A 67 17.26 -17.60 -19.33
CA SER A 67 17.68 -18.66 -18.41
C SER A 67 18.21 -19.85 -19.24
N PRO A 68 19.41 -20.38 -18.96
CA PRO A 68 19.86 -21.58 -19.62
C PRO A 68 18.91 -22.71 -19.25
N LYS A 69 18.32 -23.36 -20.26
CA LYS A 69 17.59 -24.60 -20.05
C LYS A 69 18.60 -25.68 -19.65
N SER A 70 18.39 -26.29 -18.48
CA SER A 70 19.07 -27.53 -18.10
C SER A 70 18.35 -28.74 -18.70
#